data_AF-A0A6G3WNH4-F1
#
_entry.id   AF-A0A6G3WNH4-F1
#
_cell.length_a   1.000
_cell.length_b   1.000
_cell.length_c   1.000
_cell.angle_alpha   90.00
_cell.angle_beta   90.00
_cell.angle_gamma   90.00
#
_symmetry.space_group_name_H-M   'P 1'
#
loop_
_entity.id
_entity.type
_entity.pdbx_description
1 polymer ?
#
loop_
_entity_poly.entity_id
_entity_poly.type
_entity_poly.pdbx_seq_one_letter_code
_entity_poly.pdbx_strand_id
1 'polypeptide(L)'
;GSAYGTDGIVLDCPAVTVVELVEWTLRESGLGAPKLNRYGKDSDPLVVLTAAAAVKLGLPERLEGREQRRSLRLPEDHPVVEQVRRAKWRLTQRGFGPWARVYRKAQGRDRQCVQLAILSWDALDERSWPGVSEMEPADIARVLGIYAQRVITPRGSTAVSGLELMTALRPPTKPERDPGTGNWVSCRNPGSLGTEPVDPAPPEATPEHPVVMNSGWTGGFLDEEAYQWVRPVELLTDEECLLPHAVGLDLNTA
;
A
#
# COMPACT_ATOMS: atom_id res chain seq x y z
N GLY A 1 -0.92 -6.99 24.56
CA GLY A 1 -1.86 -7.55 23.56
C GLY A 1 -1.01 -8.01 22.40
N SER A 2 -1.36 -9.07 21.69
CA SER A 2 -0.35 -9.73 20.85
C SER A 2 -0.23 -9.13 19.44
N ALA A 3 1.00 -8.92 18.99
CA ALA A 3 1.34 -8.62 17.60
C ALA A 3 1.96 -9.88 16.96
N TYR A 4 1.39 -10.31 15.84
CA TYR A 4 1.82 -11.50 15.11
C TYR A 4 2.64 -11.08 13.89
N GLY A 5 3.83 -11.66 13.75
CA GLY A 5 4.75 -11.43 12.64
C GLY A 5 4.90 -12.66 11.75
N THR A 6 5.77 -12.54 10.75
CA THR A 6 6.13 -13.67 9.90
C THR A 6 6.88 -14.75 10.69
N ASP A 7 6.95 -15.95 10.14
CA ASP A 7 7.73 -17.07 10.71
C ASP A 7 7.32 -17.45 12.15
N GLY A 8 6.07 -17.17 12.52
CA GLY A 8 5.51 -17.50 13.83
C GLY A 8 5.94 -16.55 14.96
N ILE A 9 6.50 -15.38 14.63
CA ILE A 9 6.85 -14.36 15.63
C ILE A 9 5.59 -13.88 16.35
N VAL A 10 5.64 -13.85 17.68
CA VAL A 10 4.60 -13.23 18.52
C VAL A 10 5.28 -12.30 19.51
N LEU A 11 4.88 -11.02 19.47
CA LEU A 11 5.38 -9.98 20.36
C LEU A 11 4.26 -9.51 21.28
N ASP A 12 4.57 -9.22 22.54
CA ASP A 12 3.64 -8.48 23.39
C ASP A 12 3.69 -6.99 23.06
N CYS A 13 2.55 -6.45 22.63
CA CYS A 13 2.35 -5.04 22.34
C CYS A 13 1.60 -4.37 23.51
N PRO A 14 2.24 -3.49 24.28
CA PRO A 14 1.61 -2.81 25.41
C PRO A 14 0.77 -1.60 25.00
N ALA A 15 0.77 -1.21 23.72
CA ALA A 15 0.10 -0.01 23.24
C ALA A 15 -1.41 -0.03 23.52
N VAL A 16 -1.91 1.09 24.07
CA VAL A 16 -3.34 1.33 24.31
C VAL A 16 -3.86 2.50 23.48
N THR A 17 -2.98 3.20 22.76
CA THR A 17 -3.37 4.25 21.80
C THR A 17 -2.64 4.09 20.46
N VAL A 18 -3.19 4.68 19.39
CA VAL A 18 -2.56 4.65 18.06
C VAL A 18 -1.15 5.27 18.08
N VAL A 19 -0.93 6.32 18.86
CA VAL A 19 0.40 6.96 18.96
C VAL A 19 1.41 6.01 19.61
N GLU A 20 1.03 5.35 20.71
CA GLU A 20 1.90 4.37 21.37
C GLU A 20 2.19 3.18 20.45
N LEU A 21 1.20 2.73 19.67
CA LEU A 21 1.40 1.66 18.70
C LEU A 21 2.44 2.05 17.65
N VAL A 22 2.34 3.27 17.10
CA VAL A 22 3.30 3.77 16.10
C VAL A 22 4.71 3.88 16.70
N GLU A 23 4.84 4.39 17.92
CA GLU A 23 6.14 4.50 18.60
C GLU A 23 6.73 3.13 18.94
N TRP A 24 5.92 2.21 19.46
CA TRP A 24 6.32 0.83 19.72
C TRP A 24 6.76 0.13 18.43
N THR A 25 6.02 0.32 17.33
CA THR A 25 6.36 -0.28 16.03
C THR A 25 7.74 0.16 15.57
N LEU A 26 8.05 1.46 15.66
CA LEU A 26 9.34 1.98 15.20
C LEU A 26 10.53 1.60 16.11
N ARG A 27 10.29 1.31 17.39
CA ARG A 27 11.36 0.99 18.36
C ARG A 27 11.58 -0.51 18.53
N GLU A 28 10.51 -1.28 18.59
CA GLU A 28 10.52 -2.64 19.13
C GLU A 28 10.15 -3.71 18.10
N SER A 29 9.39 -3.38 17.05
CA SER A 29 8.79 -4.42 16.18
C SER A 29 9.77 -5.09 15.23
N GLY A 30 10.88 -4.42 14.87
CA GLY A 30 11.80 -4.88 13.83
C GLY A 30 11.19 -4.95 12.42
N LEU A 31 9.97 -4.45 12.23
CA LEU A 31 9.26 -4.48 10.94
C LEU A 31 9.84 -3.46 9.95
N GLY A 32 9.70 -3.77 8.66
CA GLY A 32 10.22 -2.99 7.54
C GLY A 32 10.94 -3.88 6.55
N ALA A 33 11.36 -3.31 5.42
CA ALA A 33 12.18 -4.03 4.46
C ALA A 33 13.24 -3.09 3.85
N PRO A 34 14.45 -3.58 3.55
CA PRO A 34 15.48 -2.76 2.93
C PRO A 34 15.02 -2.27 1.56
N LYS A 35 15.55 -1.11 1.15
CA LYS A 35 15.33 -0.56 -0.19
C LYS A 35 15.72 -1.56 -1.29
N LEU A 36 14.86 -1.70 -2.29
CA LEU A 36 15.11 -2.55 -3.46
C LEU A 36 16.09 -1.92 -4.46
N ASN A 37 16.24 -0.60 -4.43
CA ASN A 37 17.16 0.15 -5.28
C ASN A 37 18.07 1.05 -4.42
N ARG A 38 19.33 1.20 -4.83
CA ARG A 38 20.30 2.06 -4.12
C ARG A 38 19.85 3.51 -3.96
N TYR A 39 19.05 4.03 -4.90
CA TYR A 39 18.46 5.37 -4.90
C TYR A 39 17.06 5.42 -4.28
N GLY A 40 16.52 4.26 -3.89
CA GLY A 40 15.21 4.13 -3.28
C GLY A 40 15.23 4.38 -1.77
N LYS A 41 14.15 3.98 -1.12
CA LYS A 41 13.93 4.12 0.32
C LYS A 41 13.53 2.76 0.89
N ASP A 42 13.82 2.56 2.17
CA ASP A 42 13.35 1.39 2.89
C ASP A 42 11.82 1.41 2.97
N SER A 43 11.24 0.21 2.95
CA SER A 43 9.79 0.02 3.08
C SER A 43 9.40 0.25 4.54
N ASP A 44 8.36 1.04 4.72
CA ASP A 44 7.83 1.34 6.05
C ASP A 44 7.20 0.10 6.69
N PRO A 45 7.28 -0.05 8.02
CA PRO A 45 6.49 -1.02 8.77
C PRO A 45 5.00 -0.96 8.40
N LEU A 46 4.38 -2.13 8.26
CA LEU A 46 2.94 -2.28 8.17
C LEU A 46 2.42 -2.99 9.43
N VAL A 47 1.45 -2.38 10.08
CA VAL A 47 0.68 -3.00 11.16
C VAL A 47 -0.76 -3.18 10.71
N VAL A 48 -1.27 -4.40 10.83
CA VAL A 48 -2.65 -4.73 10.51
C VAL A 48 -3.46 -4.83 11.79
N LEU A 49 -4.58 -4.11 11.83
CA LEU A 49 -5.47 -4.04 12.98
C LEU A 49 -6.73 -4.86 12.71
N THR A 50 -6.94 -5.89 13.53
CA THR A 50 -8.24 -6.56 13.64
C THR A 50 -9.29 -5.61 14.22
N ALA A 51 -10.57 -5.92 14.05
CA ALA A 51 -11.66 -5.13 14.62
C ALA A 51 -11.48 -4.89 16.13
N ALA A 52 -11.17 -5.96 16.88
CA ALA A 52 -10.94 -5.88 18.33
C ALA A 52 -9.73 -5.00 18.69
N ALA A 53 -8.64 -5.07 17.91
CA ALA A 53 -7.47 -4.23 18.12
C ALA A 53 -7.77 -2.75 17.83
N ALA A 54 -8.52 -2.46 16.75
CA ALA A 54 -8.95 -1.11 16.41
C ALA A 54 -9.77 -0.47 17.54
N VAL A 55 -10.78 -1.19 18.04
CA VAL A 55 -11.61 -0.73 19.17
C VAL A 55 -10.78 -0.47 20.43
N LYS A 56 -9.85 -1.38 20.77
CA LYS A 56 -8.96 -1.21 21.92
C LYS A 56 -8.08 0.04 21.84
N LEU A 57 -7.71 0.46 20.62
CA LEU A 57 -6.90 1.64 20.35
C LEU A 57 -7.73 2.94 20.25
N GLY A 58 -9.04 2.88 20.51
CA GLY A 58 -9.95 4.01 20.47
C GLY A 58 -10.48 4.35 19.06
N LEU A 59 -10.34 3.44 18.10
CA LEU A 59 -10.96 3.58 16.78
C LEU A 59 -12.38 2.99 16.80
N PRO A 60 -13.32 3.55 16.00
CA PRO A 60 -14.61 2.90 15.83
C PRO A 60 -14.45 1.57 15.09
N GLU A 61 -15.26 0.58 15.46
CA GLU A 61 -15.22 -0.75 14.84
C GLU A 61 -15.46 -0.66 13.34
N ARG A 62 -16.43 0.15 12.92
CA ARG A 62 -16.71 0.47 11.51
C ARG A 62 -16.77 1.97 11.32
N LEU A 63 -16.54 2.44 10.10
CA LEU A 63 -16.78 3.84 9.75
C LEU A 63 -18.28 4.10 9.71
N GLU A 64 -18.77 4.83 10.69
CA GLU A 64 -20.19 5.10 10.91
C GLU A 64 -20.55 6.55 10.57
N GLY A 65 -21.76 6.76 10.07
CA GLY A 65 -22.22 8.09 9.65
C GLY A 65 -21.97 8.41 8.18
N ARG A 66 -22.73 9.40 7.68
CA ARG A 66 -22.82 9.71 6.24
C ARG A 66 -21.51 10.21 5.66
N GLU A 67 -20.80 11.08 6.38
CA GLU A 67 -19.54 11.65 5.91
C GLU A 67 -18.39 10.65 5.98
N GLN A 68 -18.31 9.82 7.03
CA GLN A 68 -17.26 8.83 7.18
C GLN A 68 -17.38 7.72 6.13
N ARG A 69 -18.61 7.27 5.83
CA ARG A 69 -18.85 6.30 4.74
C ARG A 69 -18.55 6.88 3.36
N ARG A 70 -18.82 8.18 3.15
CA ARG A 70 -18.54 8.84 1.87
C ARG A 70 -17.05 9.11 1.66
N SER A 71 -16.35 9.52 2.72
CA SER A 71 -14.93 9.90 2.64
C SER A 71 -13.98 8.75 3.01
N LEU A 72 -14.51 7.62 3.48
CA LEU A 72 -13.79 6.44 3.95
C LEU A 72 -12.65 6.80 4.92
N ARG A 73 -12.92 7.69 5.87
CA ARG A 73 -11.97 8.13 6.90
C ARG A 73 -12.64 8.73 8.12
N LEU A 74 -11.88 8.85 9.20
CA LEU A 74 -12.28 9.59 10.39
C LEU A 74 -12.37 11.10 10.12
N PRO A 75 -13.30 11.81 10.77
CA PRO A 75 -13.34 13.27 10.79
C PRO A 75 -12.04 13.86 11.34
N GLU A 76 -11.70 15.07 10.91
CA GLU A 76 -10.46 15.73 11.33
C GLU A 76 -10.46 16.11 12.82
N ASP A 77 -11.62 16.27 13.44
CA ASP A 77 -11.81 16.54 14.87
C ASP A 77 -11.97 15.27 15.72
N HIS A 78 -11.84 14.08 15.11
CA HIS A 78 -11.91 12.82 15.84
C HIS A 78 -10.79 12.73 16.90
N PRO A 79 -11.07 12.26 18.14
CA PRO A 79 -10.09 12.25 19.24
C PRO A 79 -8.75 11.58 18.89
N VAL A 80 -8.78 10.48 18.15
CA VAL A 80 -7.55 9.79 17.69
C VAL A 80 -6.74 10.65 16.71
N VAL A 81 -7.39 11.36 15.78
CA VAL A 81 -6.71 12.24 14.82
C VAL A 81 -6.06 13.41 15.56
N GLU A 82 -6.77 13.99 16.53
CA GLU A 82 -6.23 15.03 17.40
C GLU A 82 -5.05 14.53 18.24
N GLN A 83 -5.12 13.30 18.77
CA GLN A 83 -4.01 12.70 19.52
C GLN A 83 -2.76 12.55 18.64
N VAL A 84 -2.91 12.03 17.42
CA VAL A 84 -1.82 11.89 16.43
C VAL A 84 -1.16 13.25 16.17
N ARG A 85 -1.95 14.29 15.92
CA ARG A 85 -1.46 15.66 15.69
C ARG A 85 -0.77 16.24 16.92
N ARG A 86 -1.35 16.06 18.11
CA ARG A 86 -0.80 16.54 19.38
C ARG A 86 0.58 15.94 19.65
N ALA A 87 0.75 14.66 19.33
CA ALA A 87 2.02 13.92 19.38
C ALA A 87 3.00 14.26 18.22
N LYS A 88 2.69 15.30 17.44
CA LYS A 88 3.50 15.82 16.32
C LYS A 88 3.70 14.83 15.18
N TRP A 89 2.83 13.84 15.08
CA TRP A 89 2.71 12.99 13.90
C TRP A 89 1.82 13.67 12.86
N ARG A 90 1.99 13.28 11.60
CA ARG A 90 1.22 13.74 10.46
C ARG A 90 0.52 12.58 9.78
N LEU A 91 -0.60 12.90 9.15
CA LEU A 91 -1.33 12.02 8.24
C LEU A 91 -1.15 12.54 6.81
N THR A 92 -1.37 11.66 5.84
CA THR A 92 -1.42 12.07 4.43
C THR A 92 -2.70 12.84 4.14
N GLN A 93 -2.83 13.42 2.95
CA GLN A 93 -4.07 14.09 2.52
C GLN A 93 -5.30 13.17 2.53
N ARG A 94 -5.10 11.84 2.44
CA ARG A 94 -6.17 10.85 2.57
C ARG A 94 -6.74 10.75 3.99
N GLY A 95 -6.02 11.27 5.00
CA GLY A 95 -6.46 11.27 6.40
C GLY A 95 -6.29 9.91 7.07
N PHE A 96 -7.10 9.66 8.10
CA PHE A 96 -7.11 8.41 8.86
C PHE A 96 -8.24 7.49 8.36
N GLY A 97 -7.95 6.74 7.29
CA GLY A 97 -8.89 5.79 6.67
C GLY A 97 -8.38 4.34 6.75
N PRO A 98 -8.93 3.42 5.92
CA PRO A 98 -8.58 2.00 5.91
C PRO A 98 -7.08 1.74 5.82
N TRP A 99 -6.39 2.57 5.04
CA TRP A 99 -4.94 2.64 4.94
C TRP A 99 -4.45 3.99 5.46
N ALA A 100 -4.09 4.04 6.74
CA ALA A 100 -3.57 5.25 7.36
C ALA A 100 -2.04 5.23 7.38
N ARG A 101 -1.43 6.37 7.03
CA ARG A 101 0.03 6.55 7.12
C ARG A 101 0.33 7.62 8.17
N VAL A 102 0.95 7.19 9.26
CA VAL A 102 1.34 8.05 10.37
C VAL A 102 2.84 8.30 10.28
N TYR A 103 3.25 9.54 10.05
CA TYR A 103 4.66 9.85 9.78
C TYR A 103 5.12 11.18 10.37
N ARG A 104 6.44 11.34 10.51
CA ARG A 104 7.09 12.63 10.76
C ARG A 104 7.85 13.07 9.52
N LYS A 105 7.97 14.39 9.33
CA LYS A 105 8.78 14.94 8.25
C LYS A 105 10.22 14.43 8.44
N ALA A 106 10.77 13.80 7.41
CA ALA A 106 12.12 13.23 7.47
C ALA A 106 13.13 14.31 7.88
N GLN A 107 14.01 13.96 8.81
CA GLN A 107 15.15 14.80 9.20
C GLN A 107 16.43 14.10 8.76
N GLY A 108 17.07 14.62 7.70
CA GLY A 108 18.23 13.96 7.10
C GLY A 108 17.87 12.58 6.53
N ARG A 109 18.48 11.53 7.09
CA ARG A 109 18.23 10.13 6.72
C ARG A 109 17.16 9.46 7.56
N ASP A 110 16.77 10.07 8.68
CA ASP A 110 15.82 9.47 9.61
C ASP A 110 14.40 9.70 9.12
N ARG A 111 13.81 8.61 8.64
CA ARG A 111 12.42 8.54 8.22
C ARG A 111 11.64 7.76 9.26
N GLN A 112 10.61 8.40 9.80
CA GLN A 112 9.71 7.78 10.77
C GLN A 112 8.32 7.74 10.16
N CYS A 113 7.88 6.53 9.80
CA CYS A 113 6.61 6.32 9.14
C CYS A 113 6.13 4.90 9.45
N VAL A 114 4.87 4.76 9.84
CA VAL A 114 4.20 3.48 10.04
C VAL A 114 2.91 3.49 9.22
N GLN A 115 2.65 2.38 8.56
CA GLN A 115 1.42 2.14 7.83
C GLN A 115 0.49 1.29 8.69
N LEU A 116 -0.77 1.68 8.72
CA LEU A 116 -1.84 0.97 9.41
C LEU A 116 -2.85 0.51 8.38
N ALA A 117 -3.19 -0.79 8.42
CA ALA A 117 -4.31 -1.35 7.68
C ALA A 117 -5.39 -1.77 8.67
N ILE A 118 -6.59 -1.17 8.58
CA ILE A 118 -7.71 -1.48 9.46
C ILE A 118 -8.66 -2.44 8.75
N LEU A 119 -8.69 -3.71 9.19
CA LEU A 119 -9.44 -4.77 8.53
C LEU A 119 -10.95 -4.48 8.49
N SER A 120 -11.50 -3.99 9.60
CA SER A 120 -12.92 -3.70 9.71
C SER A 120 -13.39 -2.49 8.88
N TRP A 121 -12.46 -1.79 8.24
CA TRP A 121 -12.72 -0.69 7.31
C TRP A 121 -12.35 -1.07 5.86
N ASP A 122 -12.31 -2.36 5.54
CA ASP A 122 -12.04 -2.87 4.18
C ASP A 122 -10.62 -2.52 3.66
N ALA A 123 -9.62 -2.48 4.54
CA ALA A 123 -8.22 -2.30 4.10
C ALA A 123 -7.73 -3.46 3.22
N LEU A 124 -8.14 -4.69 3.52
CA LEU A 124 -7.90 -5.87 2.70
C LEU A 124 -9.23 -6.26 2.05
N ASP A 125 -9.55 -5.66 0.91
CA ASP A 125 -10.80 -5.89 0.20
C ASP A 125 -10.89 -7.32 -0.35
N GLU A 126 -12.09 -7.92 -0.31
CA GLU A 126 -12.33 -9.33 -0.69
C GLU A 126 -11.97 -9.65 -2.15
N ARG A 127 -12.00 -8.65 -3.05
CA ARG A 127 -11.66 -8.86 -4.46
C ARG A 127 -10.15 -9.09 -4.63
N SER A 128 -9.35 -8.42 -3.80
CA SER A 128 -7.90 -8.47 -3.84
C SER A 128 -7.29 -9.44 -2.83
N TRP A 129 -7.98 -9.69 -1.72
CA TRP A 129 -7.52 -10.45 -0.56
C TRP A 129 -8.61 -11.41 -0.05
N PRO A 130 -9.09 -12.34 -0.89
CA PRO A 130 -10.25 -13.18 -0.57
C PRO A 130 -10.05 -13.96 0.73
N GLY A 131 -10.99 -13.81 1.67
CA GLY A 131 -11.01 -14.47 2.97
C GLY A 131 -9.92 -14.05 3.97
N VAL A 132 -8.98 -13.17 3.59
CA VAL A 132 -7.84 -12.82 4.46
C VAL A 132 -8.29 -12.07 5.70
N SER A 133 -9.29 -11.19 5.59
CA SER A 133 -9.80 -10.41 6.72
C SER A 133 -10.50 -11.26 7.79
N GLU A 134 -10.89 -12.49 7.45
CA GLU A 134 -11.58 -13.45 8.33
C GLU A 134 -10.62 -14.48 8.96
N MET A 135 -9.36 -14.53 8.51
CA MET A 135 -8.36 -15.45 9.04
C MET A 135 -7.93 -15.08 10.46
N GLU A 136 -7.38 -16.06 11.18
CA GLU A 136 -6.70 -15.80 12.45
C GLU A 136 -5.48 -14.87 12.25
N PRO A 137 -5.13 -14.03 13.26
CA PRO A 137 -4.06 -13.03 13.12
C PRO A 137 -2.71 -13.58 12.62
N ALA A 138 -2.35 -14.80 13.01
CA ALA A 138 -1.12 -15.46 12.56
C ALA A 138 -1.16 -15.80 11.07
N ASP A 139 -2.31 -16.23 10.55
CA ASP A 139 -2.49 -16.53 9.13
C ASP A 139 -2.50 -15.26 8.28
N ILE A 140 -3.09 -14.18 8.78
CA ILE A 140 -3.00 -12.86 8.14
C ILE A 140 -1.53 -12.44 8.00
N ALA A 141 -0.76 -12.53 9.09
CA ALA A 141 0.66 -12.18 9.08
C ALA A 141 1.46 -13.06 8.10
N ARG A 142 1.14 -14.36 8.01
CA ARG A 142 1.75 -15.28 7.04
C ARG A 142 1.43 -14.89 5.60
N VAL A 143 0.16 -14.67 5.25
CA VAL A 143 -0.25 -14.29 3.88
C VAL A 143 0.39 -12.98 3.45
N LEU A 144 0.33 -11.96 4.30
CA LEU A 144 0.92 -10.64 4.00
C LEU A 144 2.44 -10.68 3.99
N GLY A 145 3.06 -11.54 4.80
CA GLY A 145 4.49 -11.81 4.77
C GLY A 145 4.94 -12.41 3.44
N ILE A 146 4.22 -13.44 2.96
CA ILE A 146 4.48 -14.06 1.65
C ILE A 146 4.32 -13.03 0.53
N TYR A 147 3.26 -12.21 0.57
CA TYR A 147 3.06 -11.14 -0.40
C TYR A 147 4.20 -10.13 -0.36
N ALA A 148 4.60 -9.67 0.82
CA ALA A 148 5.67 -8.68 0.99
C ALA A 148 7.03 -9.20 0.50
N GLN A 149 7.32 -10.49 0.69
CA GLN A 149 8.53 -11.14 0.19
C GLN A 149 8.56 -11.27 -1.34
N ARG A 150 7.40 -11.52 -1.96
CA ARG A 150 7.29 -11.76 -3.42
C ARG A 150 7.07 -10.48 -4.22
N VAL A 151 6.45 -9.47 -3.61
CA VAL A 151 6.01 -8.23 -4.26
C VAL A 151 6.63 -7.04 -3.52
N ILE A 152 5.94 -6.49 -2.54
CA ILE A 152 6.38 -5.40 -1.65
C ILE A 152 5.44 -5.36 -0.44
N THR A 153 5.89 -4.79 0.68
CA THR A 153 5.00 -4.51 1.81
C THR A 153 3.76 -3.74 1.33
N PRO A 154 2.52 -4.27 1.51
CA PRO A 154 1.31 -3.62 1.04
C PRO A 154 1.16 -2.18 1.57
N ARG A 155 0.75 -1.26 0.69
CA ARG A 155 0.55 0.17 1.04
C ARG A 155 -0.85 0.70 0.70
N GLY A 156 -1.78 -0.19 0.38
CA GLY A 156 -3.07 0.12 -0.21
C GLY A 156 -3.61 -1.08 -0.97
N SER A 157 -4.45 -0.81 -1.97
CA SER A 157 -4.90 -1.83 -2.93
C SER A 157 -3.73 -2.51 -3.64
N THR A 158 -4.00 -3.63 -4.29
CA THR A 158 -3.03 -4.34 -5.14
C THR A 158 -2.45 -3.45 -6.23
N ALA A 159 -3.28 -2.61 -6.87
CA ALA A 159 -2.83 -1.62 -7.86
C ALA A 159 -1.85 -0.60 -7.26
N VAL A 160 -2.14 -0.07 -6.06
CA VAL A 160 -1.21 0.82 -5.36
C VAL A 160 0.09 0.08 -5.04
N SER A 161 0.01 -1.15 -4.53
CA SER A 161 1.20 -1.95 -4.22
C SER A 161 2.05 -2.24 -5.47
N GLY A 162 1.43 -2.48 -6.63
CA GLY A 162 2.13 -2.61 -7.92
C GLY A 162 2.86 -1.32 -8.34
N LEU A 163 2.19 -0.17 -8.23
CA LEU A 163 2.81 1.13 -8.49
C LEU A 163 4.00 1.41 -7.56
N GLU A 164 3.85 1.06 -6.29
CA GLU A 164 4.90 1.19 -5.27
C GLU A 164 6.08 0.25 -5.55
N LEU A 165 5.84 -0.97 -5.99
CA LEU A 165 6.90 -1.90 -6.41
C LEU A 165 7.67 -1.34 -7.61
N MET A 166 6.98 -0.86 -8.65
CA MET A 166 7.62 -0.23 -9.81
C MET A 166 8.49 0.97 -9.38
N THR A 167 7.97 1.80 -8.47
CA THR A 167 8.69 2.94 -7.91
C THR A 167 9.87 2.53 -7.04
N ALA A 168 9.76 1.46 -6.25
CA ALA A 168 10.82 0.96 -5.40
C ALA A 168 11.97 0.35 -6.21
N LEU A 169 11.64 -0.39 -7.29
CA LEU A 169 12.61 -0.97 -8.22
C LEU A 169 13.30 0.11 -9.08
N ARG A 170 12.54 1.12 -9.52
CA ARG A 170 13.03 2.23 -10.34
C ARG A 170 12.54 3.58 -9.77
N PRO A 171 13.24 4.12 -8.75
CA PRO A 171 12.90 5.42 -8.15
C PRO A 171 12.81 6.52 -9.20
N PRO A 172 11.92 7.51 -9.05
CA PRO A 172 11.63 8.50 -10.08
C PRO A 172 12.83 9.41 -10.39
N THR A 173 13.68 9.61 -9.39
CA THR A 173 14.90 10.39 -9.53
C THR A 173 16.12 9.65 -9.01
N LYS A 174 17.29 10.04 -9.51
CA LYS A 174 18.60 9.61 -9.06
C LYS A 174 19.48 10.85 -8.83
N PRO A 175 20.43 10.79 -7.88
CA PRO A 175 21.43 11.84 -7.73
C PRO A 175 22.40 11.80 -8.93
N GLU A 176 22.63 12.96 -9.54
CA GLU A 176 23.61 13.16 -10.61
C GLU A 176 24.46 14.39 -10.30
N ARG A 177 25.74 14.40 -10.71
CA ARG A 177 26.58 15.58 -10.53
C ARG A 177 26.32 16.56 -11.66
N ASP A 178 26.00 17.79 -11.30
CA ASP A 178 25.95 18.91 -12.24
C ASP A 178 27.38 19.25 -12.70
N PRO A 179 27.70 19.17 -14.01
CA PRO A 179 29.03 19.46 -14.52
C PRO A 179 29.43 20.93 -14.38
N GLY A 180 28.48 21.86 -14.30
CA GLY A 180 28.76 23.30 -14.17
C GLY A 180 29.10 23.72 -12.74
N THR A 181 28.39 23.16 -11.75
CA THR A 181 28.55 23.55 -10.34
C THR A 181 29.26 22.51 -9.48
N GLY A 182 29.41 21.27 -9.96
CA GLY A 182 29.95 20.14 -9.21
C GLY A 182 29.02 19.60 -8.12
N ASN A 183 27.85 20.22 -7.92
CA ASN A 183 26.87 19.84 -6.91
C ASN A 183 26.06 18.61 -7.32
N TRP A 184 25.49 17.93 -6.33
CA TRP A 184 24.54 16.86 -6.57
C TRP A 184 23.15 17.44 -6.82
N VAL A 185 22.54 17.06 -7.93
CA VAL A 185 21.18 17.42 -8.33
C VAL A 185 20.31 16.18 -8.48
N SER A 186 19.01 16.34 -8.28
CA SER A 186 18.03 15.28 -8.48
C SER A 186 17.63 15.23 -9.96
N CYS A 187 18.04 14.18 -10.68
CA CYS A 187 17.76 14.00 -12.11
C CYS A 187 16.79 12.83 -12.34
N ARG A 188 16.03 12.87 -13.45
CA ARG A 188 15.13 11.78 -13.84
C ARG A 188 15.90 10.47 -13.94
N ASN A 189 15.34 9.41 -13.37
CA ASN A 189 15.88 8.06 -13.53
C ASN A 189 15.30 7.42 -14.80
N PRO A 190 16.11 7.04 -15.80
CA PRO A 190 15.62 6.42 -17.03
C PRO A 190 14.76 5.18 -16.75
N GLY A 191 13.63 5.05 -17.45
CA GLY A 191 12.70 3.93 -17.29
C GLY A 191 11.92 3.90 -15.97
N SER A 192 11.97 4.98 -15.17
CA SER A 192 11.06 5.21 -14.05
C SER A 192 9.76 5.88 -14.52
N LEU A 193 8.74 5.84 -13.65
CA LEU A 193 7.46 6.50 -13.86
C LEU A 193 7.54 8.04 -13.78
N GLY A 194 8.68 8.60 -13.41
CA GLY A 194 8.86 10.05 -13.24
C GLY A 194 8.19 10.60 -11.97
N THR A 195 8.25 11.92 -11.80
CA THR A 195 7.65 12.62 -10.65
C THR A 195 6.29 13.20 -10.95
N GLU A 196 6.00 13.44 -12.23
CA GLU A 196 4.75 14.05 -12.68
C GLU A 196 3.77 12.97 -13.12
N PRO A 197 2.46 13.18 -12.91
CA PRO A 197 1.44 12.37 -13.56
C PRO A 197 1.66 12.36 -15.08
N VAL A 198 1.44 11.19 -15.68
CA VAL A 198 1.42 11.05 -17.14
C VAL A 198 -0.03 11.10 -17.58
N ASP A 199 -0.32 11.94 -18.55
CA ASP A 199 -1.65 11.97 -19.17
C ASP A 199 -1.93 10.60 -19.82
N PRO A 200 -3.13 10.02 -19.61
CA PRO A 200 -3.51 8.80 -20.31
C PRO A 200 -3.51 9.02 -21.82
N ALA A 201 -3.31 7.96 -22.59
CA ALA A 201 -3.58 8.04 -24.02
C ALA A 201 -5.07 8.41 -24.23
N PRO A 202 -5.43 9.22 -25.25
CA PRO A 202 -6.82 9.59 -25.49
C PRO A 202 -7.83 8.43 -25.49
N PRO A 203 -7.54 7.23 -26.06
CA PRO A 203 -8.48 6.10 -25.97
C PRO A 203 -8.61 5.50 -24.57
N GLU A 204 -7.60 5.62 -23.69
CA GLU A 204 -7.62 5.08 -22.32
C GLU A 204 -8.33 6.01 -21.33
N ALA A 205 -8.57 7.26 -21.72
CA ALA A 205 -9.16 8.27 -20.86
C ALA A 205 -10.69 8.17 -20.84
N THR A 206 -11.33 8.46 -19.69
CA THR A 206 -12.80 8.55 -19.64
C THR A 206 -13.29 9.74 -20.46
N PRO A 207 -14.55 9.73 -20.95
CA PRO A 207 -15.08 10.81 -21.78
C PRO A 207 -14.99 12.20 -21.15
N GLU A 208 -15.04 12.30 -19.81
CA GLU A 208 -14.98 13.56 -19.06
C GLU A 208 -13.55 14.06 -18.83
N HIS A 209 -12.53 13.26 -19.12
CA HIS A 209 -11.14 13.62 -18.86
C HIS A 209 -10.71 14.79 -19.75
N PRO A 210 -9.93 15.78 -19.23
CA PRO A 210 -9.51 16.94 -20.00
C PRO A 210 -8.79 16.60 -21.31
N VAL A 211 -8.02 15.50 -21.35
CA VAL A 211 -7.33 15.02 -22.56
C VAL A 211 -8.31 14.70 -23.69
N VAL A 212 -9.52 14.20 -23.39
CA VAL A 212 -10.54 13.88 -24.39
C VAL A 212 -11.41 15.10 -24.67
N MET A 213 -11.93 15.73 -23.61
CA MET A 213 -12.84 16.89 -23.71
C MET A 213 -12.21 18.09 -24.43
N ASN A 214 -10.94 18.41 -24.12
CA ASN A 214 -10.29 19.60 -24.68
C ASN A 214 -9.65 19.34 -26.05
N SER A 215 -9.32 18.09 -26.37
CA SER A 215 -8.75 17.74 -27.68
C SER A 215 -9.81 17.49 -28.74
N GLY A 216 -11.06 17.20 -28.34
CA GLY A 216 -12.12 16.81 -29.27
C GLY A 216 -11.89 15.42 -29.88
N TRP A 217 -11.26 14.51 -29.13
CA TRP A 217 -10.93 13.16 -29.59
C TRP A 217 -12.17 12.40 -30.08
N THR A 218 -12.07 11.79 -31.28
CA THR A 218 -13.16 11.01 -31.93
C THR A 218 -12.75 9.59 -32.30
N GLY A 219 -11.53 9.17 -31.96
CA GLY A 219 -10.97 7.87 -32.35
C GLY A 219 -11.45 6.67 -31.53
N GLY A 220 -12.57 6.80 -30.81
CA GLY A 220 -13.12 5.75 -29.95
C GLY A 220 -12.48 5.69 -28.56
N PHE A 221 -12.74 4.61 -27.84
CA PHE A 221 -12.17 4.34 -26.52
C PHE A 221 -11.54 2.93 -26.52
N LEU A 222 -10.58 2.71 -25.62
CA LEU A 222 -10.05 1.39 -25.36
C LEU A 222 -11.12 0.60 -24.59
N ASP A 223 -11.65 -0.43 -25.23
CA ASP A 223 -12.54 -1.41 -24.60
C ASP A 223 -11.69 -2.62 -24.19
N GLU A 224 -11.28 -2.66 -22.92
CA GLU A 224 -10.51 -3.78 -22.38
C GLU A 224 -11.42 -5.02 -22.24
N GLU A 225 -11.23 -5.99 -23.12
CA GLU A 225 -11.88 -7.30 -22.99
C GLU A 225 -10.98 -8.26 -22.20
N ALA A 226 -11.50 -8.82 -21.11
CA ALA A 226 -10.79 -9.83 -20.34
C ALA A 226 -10.75 -11.15 -21.11
N TYR A 227 -9.65 -11.44 -21.80
CA TYR A 227 -9.44 -12.76 -22.41
C TYR A 227 -9.01 -13.78 -21.36
N GLN A 228 -9.97 -14.50 -20.80
CA GLN A 228 -9.69 -15.57 -19.85
C GLN A 228 -9.32 -16.86 -20.59
N TRP A 229 -8.02 -17.15 -20.64
CA TRP A 229 -7.53 -18.45 -21.09
C TRP A 229 -7.07 -19.28 -19.89
N VAL A 230 -7.61 -20.49 -19.77
CA VAL A 230 -7.16 -21.49 -18.80
C VAL A 230 -6.60 -22.67 -19.58
N ARG A 231 -5.40 -23.14 -19.22
CA ARG A 231 -4.86 -24.38 -19.78
C ARG A 231 -5.85 -25.53 -19.49
N PRO A 232 -6.28 -26.30 -20.51
CA PRO A 232 -7.18 -27.42 -20.30
C PRO A 232 -6.63 -28.40 -19.24
N VAL A 233 -7.50 -28.86 -18.35
CA VAL A 233 -7.13 -29.67 -17.17
C VAL A 233 -6.48 -30.99 -17.60
N GLU A 234 -6.94 -31.56 -18.72
CA GLU A 234 -6.40 -32.78 -19.33
C GLU A 234 -4.95 -32.65 -19.81
N LEU A 235 -4.41 -31.43 -19.92
CA LEU A 235 -3.01 -31.21 -20.24
C LEU A 235 -2.13 -31.15 -18.99
N LEU A 236 -2.69 -31.07 -17.78
CA LEU A 236 -1.92 -31.03 -16.54
C LEU A 236 -1.35 -32.41 -16.22
N THR A 237 -0.09 -32.44 -15.80
CA THR A 237 0.57 -33.64 -15.29
C THR A 237 0.14 -33.94 -13.86
N ASP A 238 0.27 -35.20 -13.42
CA ASP A 238 -0.01 -35.59 -12.04
C ASP A 238 0.82 -34.78 -11.02
N GLU A 239 2.07 -34.44 -11.37
CA GLU A 239 2.95 -33.61 -10.53
C GLU A 239 2.41 -32.19 -10.37
N GLU A 240 1.97 -31.55 -11.46
CA GLU A 240 1.35 -30.23 -11.41
C GLU A 240 0.06 -30.24 -10.58
N CYS A 241 -0.75 -31.29 -10.67
CA CYS A 241 -1.98 -31.46 -9.90
C CYS A 241 -1.76 -31.61 -8.38
N LEU A 242 -0.55 -32.00 -7.95
CA LEU A 242 -0.21 -32.13 -6.53
C LEU A 242 0.30 -30.82 -5.91
N LEU A 243 0.53 -29.77 -6.72
CA LEU A 243 0.98 -28.49 -6.20
C LEU A 243 -0.15 -27.78 -5.44
N PRO A 244 0.14 -27.19 -4.26
CA PRO A 244 -0.89 -26.50 -3.45
C PRO A 244 -1.26 -25.12 -4.03
N HIS A 245 -0.89 -24.83 -5.27
CA HIS A 245 -1.05 -23.53 -5.91
C HIS A 245 -1.13 -23.66 -7.42
N ALA A 246 -1.79 -22.68 -8.05
CA ALA A 246 -1.73 -22.43 -9.48
C ALA A 246 -1.18 -21.01 -9.73
N VAL A 247 -0.57 -20.79 -10.88
CA VAL A 247 -0.05 -19.47 -11.29
C VAL A 247 -0.97 -18.89 -12.36
N GLY A 248 -1.63 -17.78 -12.04
CA GLY A 248 -2.31 -16.95 -13.03
C GLY A 248 -1.35 -15.91 -13.59
N LEU A 249 -1.31 -15.77 -14.92
CA LEU A 249 -0.60 -14.70 -15.60
C LEU A 249 -1.62 -13.74 -16.18
N ASP A 250 -1.56 -12.49 -15.76
CA ASP A 250 -2.33 -11.39 -16.34
C ASP A 250 -1.40 -10.59 -17.27
N LEU A 251 -1.77 -10.53 -18.54
CA LEU A 251 -1.02 -9.86 -19.59
C LEU A 251 -1.90 -8.77 -20.17
N ASN A 252 -1.58 -7.51 -19.86
CA ASN A 252 -2.21 -6.38 -20.53
C ASN A 252 -1.42 -6.09 -21.82
N THR A 253 -2.08 -6.24 -22.97
CA THR A 253 -1.54 -5.91 -24.29
C THR A 253 -2.38 -4.79 -24.88
N ALA A 254 -1.78 -3.60 -25.01
CA ALA A 254 -2.36 -2.43 -25.68
C ALA A 254 -1.72 -2.21 -27.05
#